data_AF-A0A3D2IEZ0-F1
#
_entry.id   AF-A0A3D2IEZ0-F1
#
_cell.length_a   1.000
_cell.length_b   1.000
_cell.length_c   1.000
_cell.angle_alpha   90.00
_cell.angle_beta   90.00
_cell.angle_gamma   90.00
#
_symmetry.space_group_name_H-M   'P 1'
#
loop_
_entity.id
_entity.type
_entity.pdbx_description
1 polymer ?
#
loop_
_entity_poly.entity_id
_entity_poly.type
_entity_poly.pdbx_seq_one_letter_code
_entity_poly.pdbx_strand_id
1 'polypeptide(L)'
;MAKPLYKVTFTSNFRFSKLFSQIDDILGKSNESVIDGLAQMTKRNITEGKLRGLSQNTLELRRRGLSTFNSYDSPGQGMNSLTPTSRTTPLHYTGNLLNSIKPTKDGIEMLEYGVEHHKGFKTPENRNVMPRKFIAGADDLKRDKEGLEKIQDDLVNKMNRAMMKRSQ
;
A
#
# COMPACT_ATOMS: atom_id res chain seq x y z
N MET A 1 12.00 -41.14 -54.53
CA MET A 1 11.46 -40.12 -53.61
C MET A 1 12.16 -38.80 -53.91
N ALA A 2 11.42 -37.75 -54.32
CA ALA A 2 12.02 -36.47 -54.70
C ALA A 2 12.49 -35.69 -53.46
N LYS A 3 13.72 -35.15 -53.50
CA LYS A 3 14.23 -34.26 -52.45
C LYS A 3 13.57 -32.87 -52.59
N PRO A 4 13.12 -32.23 -51.51
CA PRO A 4 12.49 -30.92 -51.59
C PRO A 4 13.47 -29.87 -52.12
N LEU A 5 13.00 -29.05 -53.09
CA LEU A 5 13.79 -28.06 -53.84
C LEU A 5 14.27 -26.87 -52.99
N TYR A 6 13.63 -26.58 -51.85
CA TYR A 6 14.03 -25.49 -50.94
C TYR A 6 13.77 -25.88 -49.48
N LYS A 7 14.72 -25.58 -48.59
CA LYS A 7 14.56 -25.72 -47.14
C LYS A 7 14.07 -24.39 -46.57
N VAL A 8 12.76 -24.21 -46.47
CA VAL A 8 12.16 -23.02 -45.84
C VAL A 8 12.17 -23.21 -44.33
N THR A 9 13.00 -22.43 -43.62
CA THR A 9 13.01 -22.38 -42.15
C THR A 9 12.34 -21.11 -41.68
N PHE A 10 11.18 -21.24 -41.03
CA PHE A 10 10.56 -20.13 -40.29
C PHE A 10 11.26 -19.98 -38.94
N THR A 11 12.04 -18.91 -38.79
CA THR A 11 12.71 -18.60 -37.53
C THR A 11 11.89 -17.56 -36.79
N SER A 12 11.20 -17.95 -35.72
CA SER A 12 10.55 -16.99 -34.83
C SER A 12 11.60 -16.23 -34.01
N ASN A 13 11.44 -14.91 -33.93
CA ASN A 13 12.18 -14.02 -33.03
C ASN A 13 11.60 -14.01 -31.60
N PHE A 14 10.50 -14.74 -31.35
CA PHE A 14 9.84 -14.86 -30.05
C PHE A 14 10.17 -16.20 -29.39
N ARG A 15 10.60 -16.14 -28.12
CA ARG A 15 10.88 -17.33 -27.30
C ARG A 15 10.03 -17.35 -26.03
N PHE A 16 8.87 -18.01 -26.10
CA PHE A 16 8.00 -18.21 -24.94
C PHE A 16 8.66 -18.97 -23.79
N SER A 17 9.57 -19.90 -24.09
CA SER A 17 10.34 -20.61 -23.05
C SER A 17 11.24 -19.68 -22.22
N LYS A 18 11.76 -18.61 -22.82
CA LYS A 18 12.54 -17.59 -22.09
C LYS A 18 11.65 -16.76 -21.18
N LEU A 19 10.50 -16.30 -21.69
CA LEU A 19 9.52 -15.62 -20.85
C LEU A 19 9.10 -16.50 -19.68
N PHE A 20 8.78 -17.78 -19.93
CA PHE A 20 8.37 -18.72 -18.89
C PHE A 20 9.45 -18.86 -17.80
N SER A 21 10.73 -18.93 -18.18
CA SER A 21 11.82 -19.00 -17.19
C SER A 21 12.02 -17.72 -16.36
N GLN A 22 11.42 -16.60 -16.76
CA GLN A 22 11.56 -15.29 -16.10
C GLN A 22 10.24 -14.74 -15.56
N ILE A 23 9.13 -15.47 -15.74
CA ILE A 23 7.79 -14.94 -15.50
C ILE A 23 7.58 -14.63 -14.01
N ASP A 24 8.06 -15.52 -13.13
CA ASP A 24 7.93 -15.34 -11.68
C ASP A 24 8.70 -14.11 -11.19
N ASP A 25 9.91 -13.89 -11.71
CA ASP A 25 10.72 -12.70 -11.39
C ASP A 25 10.07 -11.41 -11.90
N ILE A 26 9.49 -11.44 -13.11
CA ILE A 26 8.82 -10.28 -13.71
C ILE A 26 7.55 -9.93 -12.93
N LEU A 27 6.74 -10.94 -12.60
CA LEU A 27 5.52 -10.77 -11.82
C LEU A 27 5.83 -10.34 -10.38
N GLY A 28 6.84 -10.94 -9.75
CA GLY A 28 7.30 -10.58 -8.40
C GLY A 28 7.69 -9.10 -8.31
N LYS A 29 8.54 -8.63 -9.25
CA LYS A 29 8.94 -7.21 -9.30
C LYS A 29 7.78 -6.27 -9.60
N SER A 30 6.82 -6.71 -10.43
CA SER A 30 5.63 -5.90 -10.70
C SER A 30 4.73 -5.79 -9.46
N ASN A 31 4.54 -6.89 -8.74
CA ASN A 31 3.78 -6.92 -7.49
C ASN A 31 4.42 -6.01 -6.42
N GLU A 32 5.74 -6.03 -6.28
CA GLU A 32 6.45 -5.11 -5.36
C GLU A 32 6.15 -3.64 -5.67
N SER A 33 6.16 -3.25 -6.95
CA SER A 33 5.82 -1.89 -7.37
C SER A 33 4.35 -1.53 -7.08
N VAL A 34 3.42 -2.47 -7.30
CA VAL A 34 2.00 -2.26 -6.97
C VAL A 34 1.82 -2.06 -5.47
N ILE A 35 2.46 -2.90 -4.65
CA ILE A 35 2.36 -2.82 -3.19
C ILE A 35 2.97 -1.52 -2.66
N ASP A 36 4.10 -1.07 -3.19
CA ASP A 36 4.66 0.24 -2.85
C ASP A 36 3.68 1.36 -3.20
N GLY A 37 3.10 1.34 -4.40
CA GLY A 37 2.06 2.29 -4.81
C GLY A 37 0.89 2.35 -3.81
N LEU A 38 0.35 1.18 -3.44
CA LEU A 38 -0.72 1.07 -2.44
C LEU A 38 -0.29 1.59 -1.05
N ALA A 39 0.95 1.36 -0.63
CA ALA A 39 1.48 1.88 0.62
C ALA A 39 1.55 3.41 0.61
N GLN A 40 2.03 4.01 -0.49
CA GLN A 40 2.07 5.46 -0.66
C GLN A 40 0.68 6.08 -0.73
N MET A 41 -0.28 5.41 -1.38
CA MET A 41 -1.69 5.82 -1.36
C MET A 41 -2.27 5.82 0.05
N THR A 42 -2.01 4.76 0.80
CA THR A 42 -2.47 4.63 2.18
C THR A 42 -1.91 5.76 3.07
N LYS A 43 -0.64 6.12 2.88
CA LYS A 43 -0.03 7.30 3.53
C LYS A 43 -0.71 8.60 3.11
N ARG A 44 -0.92 8.79 1.79
CA ARG A 44 -1.59 9.98 1.23
C ARG A 44 -2.99 10.16 1.79
N ASN A 45 -3.77 9.09 1.93
CA ASN A 45 -5.11 9.14 2.50
C ASN A 45 -5.15 9.67 3.94
N ILE A 46 -4.08 9.43 4.72
CA ILE A 46 -3.93 10.03 6.06
C ILE A 46 -3.58 11.52 5.96
N THR A 47 -2.68 11.90 5.05
CA THR A 47 -2.14 13.28 4.98
C THR A 47 -3.06 14.27 4.27
N GLU A 48 -3.84 13.83 3.28
CA GLU A 48 -4.65 14.70 2.40
C GLU A 48 -6.00 15.13 3.03
N GLY A 49 -6.24 14.81 4.30
CA GLY A 49 -7.42 15.32 5.02
C GLY A 49 -8.77 14.74 4.59
N LYS A 50 -8.77 13.66 3.80
CA LYS A 50 -10.00 12.94 3.38
C LYS A 50 -10.70 12.22 4.52
N LEU A 51 -10.01 12.03 5.64
CA LEU A 51 -10.55 11.37 6.81
C LEU A 51 -11.47 12.32 7.57
N ARG A 52 -12.54 11.77 8.14
CA ARG A 52 -13.41 12.50 9.07
C ARG A 52 -12.56 13.28 10.08
N GLY A 53 -12.90 14.54 10.32
CA GLY A 53 -12.19 15.39 11.27
C GLY A 53 -12.11 14.79 12.68
N LEU A 54 -11.23 15.38 13.48
CA LEU A 54 -11.16 15.11 14.92
C LEU A 54 -12.22 15.96 15.65
N SER A 55 -12.74 15.43 16.76
CA SER A 55 -13.64 16.21 17.62
C SER A 55 -12.87 17.33 18.32
N GLN A 56 -13.56 18.40 18.73
CA GLN A 56 -12.94 19.49 19.50
C GLN A 56 -12.28 19.00 20.79
N ASN A 57 -12.92 18.06 21.49
CA ASN A 57 -12.33 17.44 22.67
C ASN A 57 -11.02 16.70 22.34
N THR A 58 -10.98 15.94 21.24
CA THR A 58 -9.75 15.28 20.81
C THR A 58 -8.65 16.28 20.48
N LEU A 59 -8.97 17.38 19.78
CA LEU A 59 -8.01 18.43 19.46
C LEU A 59 -7.45 19.09 20.72
N GLU A 60 -8.30 19.37 21.70
CA GLU A 60 -7.88 19.95 22.98
C GLU A 60 -6.97 19.01 23.76
N LEU A 61 -7.29 17.72 23.79
CA LEU A 61 -6.43 16.72 24.41
C LEU A 61 -5.08 16.62 23.70
N ARG A 62 -5.03 16.69 22.35
CA ARG A 62 -3.76 16.73 21.61
C ARG A 62 -2.91 17.96 21.98
N ARG A 63 -3.52 19.14 22.11
CA ARG A 63 -2.81 20.36 22.53
C ARG A 63 -2.21 20.24 23.93
N ARG A 64 -2.81 19.41 24.77
CA ARG A 64 -2.37 19.16 26.14
C ARG A 64 -1.43 17.96 26.27
N GLY A 65 -1.16 17.23 25.17
CA GLY A 65 -0.36 16.01 25.22
C GLY A 65 -1.09 14.79 25.78
N LEU A 66 -2.42 14.80 25.77
CA LEU A 66 -3.25 13.79 26.43
C LEU A 66 -3.92 12.88 25.39
N SER A 67 -4.05 11.59 25.74
CA SER A 67 -4.78 10.60 24.93
C SER A 67 -6.13 10.26 25.58
N THR A 68 -7.17 10.12 24.76
CA THR A 68 -8.46 9.51 25.17
C THR A 68 -8.40 7.99 25.22
N PHE A 69 -7.40 7.40 24.58
CA PHE A 69 -7.19 5.96 24.55
C PHE A 69 -6.20 5.64 25.66
N ASN A 70 -6.73 5.28 26.83
CA ASN A 70 -5.95 4.52 27.80
C ASN A 70 -5.52 3.23 27.10
N SER A 71 -4.24 2.89 27.24
CA SER A 71 -3.66 1.67 26.65
C SER A 71 -4.55 0.48 26.98
N TYR A 72 -4.98 -0.26 25.96
CA TYR A 72 -5.74 -1.51 26.13
C TYR A 72 -5.04 -2.49 27.10
N ASP A 73 -3.72 -2.40 27.19
CA ASP A 73 -2.86 -3.30 27.97
C ASP A 73 -2.52 -2.81 29.38
N SER A 74 -3.00 -1.64 29.81
CA SER A 74 -2.67 -1.11 31.15
C SER A 74 -3.75 -0.19 31.72
N PRO A 75 -4.87 -0.76 32.19
CA PRO A 75 -5.82 -0.02 33.02
C PRO A 75 -5.12 0.44 34.30
N GLY A 76 -4.83 1.74 34.42
CA GLY A 76 -4.23 2.35 35.61
C GLY A 76 -2.84 2.96 35.42
N GLN A 77 -2.18 2.77 34.28
CA GLN A 77 -1.06 3.64 33.91
C GLN A 77 -1.64 4.93 33.34
N GLY A 78 -1.48 6.02 34.11
CA GLY A 78 -2.10 7.31 33.84
C GLY A 78 -1.82 7.85 32.44
N MET A 79 -2.62 8.85 32.04
CA MET A 79 -2.48 9.66 30.83
C MET A 79 -1.03 9.66 30.31
N ASN A 80 -0.71 8.76 29.36
CA ASN A 80 0.60 8.77 28.74
C ASN A 80 0.73 10.13 28.04
N SER A 81 1.56 11.01 28.61
CA SER A 81 1.78 12.36 28.11
C SER A 81 2.47 12.24 26.76
N LEU A 82 1.68 12.16 25.70
CA LEU A 82 2.17 12.31 24.33
C LEU A 82 2.70 13.74 24.17
N THR A 83 3.64 13.96 23.26
CA THR A 83 4.12 15.31 22.97
C THR A 83 2.94 16.21 22.57
N PRO A 84 2.72 17.35 23.25
CA PRO A 84 1.69 18.31 22.86
C PRO A 84 1.79 18.68 21.37
N THR A 85 0.66 18.73 20.67
CA THR A 85 0.64 19.07 19.25
C THR A 85 -0.60 19.85 18.84
N SER A 86 -0.43 20.79 17.91
CA SER A 86 -1.52 21.52 17.25
C SER A 86 -2.05 20.81 16.01
N ARG A 87 -1.51 19.63 15.66
CA ARG A 87 -1.90 18.89 14.47
C ARG A 87 -3.35 18.41 14.55
N THR A 88 -4.15 18.88 13.59
CA THR A 88 -5.56 18.54 13.44
C THR A 88 -5.80 17.31 12.57
N THR A 89 -4.78 16.84 11.85
CA THR A 89 -4.88 15.73 10.92
C THR A 89 -5.20 14.41 11.66
N PRO A 90 -6.30 13.72 11.32
CA PRO A 90 -6.65 12.41 11.88
C PRO A 90 -5.54 11.39 11.61
N LEU A 91 -5.35 10.43 12.55
CA LEU A 91 -4.33 9.38 12.46
C LEU A 91 -2.87 9.86 12.32
N HIS A 92 -2.64 11.17 12.42
CA HIS A 92 -1.33 11.79 12.32
C HIS A 92 -1.04 12.64 13.56
N TYR A 93 -0.83 11.97 14.69
CA TYR A 93 -0.37 12.60 15.94
C TYR A 93 1.16 12.69 15.95
N THR A 94 1.84 11.58 16.24
CA THR A 94 3.31 11.49 16.35
C THR A 94 3.99 11.22 15.02
N GLY A 95 3.23 10.72 14.04
CA GLY A 95 3.77 10.19 12.78
C GLY A 95 4.09 8.69 12.82
N ASN A 96 3.98 8.03 13.98
CA ASN A 96 4.32 6.61 14.13
C ASN A 96 3.53 5.72 13.16
N LEU A 97 2.22 5.97 12.99
CA LEU A 97 1.42 5.21 12.02
C LEU A 97 1.97 5.37 10.60
N LEU A 98 2.22 6.62 10.17
CA LEU A 98 2.72 6.88 8.81
C LEU A 98 4.06 6.21 8.57
N ASN A 99 4.96 6.26 9.56
CA ASN A 99 6.27 5.64 9.47
C ASN A 99 6.21 4.10 9.51
N SER A 100 5.16 3.55 10.12
CA SER A 100 4.94 2.10 10.17
C SER A 100 4.38 1.52 8.87
N ILE A 101 3.69 2.33 8.06
CA ILE A 101 3.12 1.86 6.78
C ILE A 101 4.26 1.55 5.82
N LYS A 102 4.48 0.27 5.55
CA LYS A 102 5.58 -0.22 4.72
C LYS A 102 5.09 -1.30 3.75
N PRO A 103 5.59 -1.30 2.51
CA PRO A 103 5.38 -2.42 1.60
C PRO A 103 6.17 -3.63 2.08
N THR A 104 5.57 -4.80 1.94
CA THR A 104 6.15 -6.12 2.19
C THR A 104 5.85 -7.01 0.98
N LYS A 105 6.46 -8.21 0.92
CA LYS A 105 6.22 -9.15 -0.20
C LYS A 105 4.75 -9.55 -0.33
N ASP A 106 4.04 -9.61 0.78
CA ASP A 106 2.66 -10.11 0.85
C ASP A 106 1.60 -9.00 0.93
N GLY A 107 2.02 -7.72 0.96
CA GLY A 107 1.11 -6.59 1.05
C GLY A 107 1.66 -5.44 1.89
N ILE A 108 0.79 -4.76 2.64
CA ILE A 108 1.16 -3.60 3.45
C ILE A 108 1.18 -3.99 4.92
N GLU A 109 2.30 -3.72 5.59
CA GLU A 109 2.41 -3.79 7.04
C GLU A 109 2.19 -2.40 7.66
N MET A 110 1.57 -2.36 8.84
CA MET A 110 1.41 -1.15 9.65
C MET A 110 1.13 -1.51 11.11
N LEU A 111 1.23 -0.52 12.01
CA LEU A 111 0.83 -0.69 13.42
C LEU A 111 -0.63 -1.14 13.53
N GLU A 112 -0.91 -2.06 14.46
CA GLU A 112 -2.21 -2.71 14.64
C GLU A 112 -3.36 -1.71 14.81
N TYR A 113 -3.15 -0.65 15.60
CA TYR A 113 -4.18 0.38 15.79
C TYR A 113 -4.58 1.06 14.47
N GLY A 114 -3.74 1.05 13.44
CA GLY A 114 -4.11 1.47 12.09
C GLY A 114 -5.21 0.58 11.50
N VAL A 115 -5.09 -0.73 11.63
CA VAL A 115 -6.09 -1.70 11.18
C VAL A 115 -7.39 -1.54 11.96
N GLU A 116 -7.31 -1.37 13.28
CA GLU A 116 -8.47 -1.11 14.13
C GLU A 116 -9.21 0.16 13.69
N HIS A 117 -8.50 1.25 13.43
CA HIS A 117 -9.11 2.48 12.96
C HIS A 117 -9.71 2.31 11.57
N HIS A 118 -9.11 1.50 10.68
CA HIS A 118 -9.68 1.22 9.37
C HIS A 118 -11.01 0.44 9.46
N LYS A 119 -11.08 -0.57 10.34
CA LYS A 119 -12.24 -1.45 10.50
C LYS A 119 -13.31 -0.92 11.45
N GLY A 120 -12.95 0.02 12.32
CA GLY A 120 -13.71 0.35 13.52
C GLY A 120 -13.49 -0.69 14.62
N PHE A 121 -13.61 -0.25 15.88
CA PHE A 121 -13.39 -1.09 17.04
C PHE A 121 -14.22 -0.62 18.24
N LYS A 122 -14.34 -1.46 19.27
CA LYS A 122 -15.02 -1.11 20.54
C LYS A 122 -14.00 -0.97 21.64
N THR A 123 -13.96 0.19 22.31
CA THR A 123 -13.09 0.41 23.47
C THR A 123 -13.41 -0.55 24.62
N PRO A 124 -12.53 -0.71 25.63
CA PRO A 124 -12.82 -1.52 26.82
C PRO A 124 -14.07 -1.04 27.58
N GLU A 125 -14.38 0.25 27.49
CA GLU A 125 -15.61 0.87 28.01
C GLU A 125 -16.85 0.64 27.11
N ASN A 126 -16.76 -0.29 26.17
CA ASN A 126 -17.81 -0.63 25.20
C ASN A 126 -18.27 0.56 24.32
N ARG A 127 -17.41 1.58 24.13
CA ARG A 127 -17.71 2.70 23.23
C ARG A 127 -17.35 2.32 21.81
N ASN A 128 -18.27 2.55 20.88
CA ASN A 128 -18.05 2.25 19.48
C ASN A 128 -17.21 3.34 18.80
N VAL A 129 -16.03 2.99 18.31
CA VAL A 129 -15.18 3.86 17.49
C VAL A 129 -15.47 3.56 16.04
N MET A 130 -16.18 4.48 15.37
CA MET A 130 -16.54 4.27 13.98
C MET A 130 -15.28 4.21 13.08
N PRO A 131 -15.34 3.39 12.01
CA PRO A 131 -14.25 3.25 11.05
C PRO A 131 -13.80 4.59 10.45
N ARG A 132 -12.50 4.72 10.26
CA ARG A 132 -11.82 5.76 9.47
C ARG A 132 -11.06 5.06 8.35
N LYS A 133 -11.71 4.84 7.22
CA LYS A 133 -11.10 4.12 6.09
C LYS A 133 -10.00 4.97 5.45
N PHE A 134 -8.74 4.55 5.60
CA PHE A 134 -7.57 5.18 4.98
C PHE A 134 -6.70 4.23 4.14
N ILE A 135 -6.77 2.92 4.38
CA ILE A 135 -6.10 1.91 3.55
C ILE A 135 -6.64 2.01 2.13
N ALA A 136 -5.71 2.08 1.17
CA ALA A 136 -6.02 2.26 -0.23
C ALA A 136 -7.02 1.20 -0.72
N GLY A 137 -8.12 1.66 -1.32
CA GLY A 137 -9.17 0.81 -1.87
C GLY A 137 -9.37 1.01 -3.37
N ALA A 138 -10.41 0.39 -3.91
CA ALA A 138 -10.75 0.46 -5.34
C ALA A 138 -10.91 1.90 -5.87
N ASP A 139 -11.42 2.82 -5.04
CA ASP A 139 -11.60 4.21 -5.46
C ASP A 139 -10.28 5.01 -5.47
N ASP A 140 -9.31 4.63 -4.64
CA ASP A 140 -7.98 5.21 -4.68
C ASP A 140 -7.21 4.75 -5.92
N LEU A 141 -7.37 3.47 -6.30
CA LEU A 141 -6.78 2.92 -7.53
C LEU A 141 -7.23 3.70 -8.78
N LYS A 142 -8.50 4.12 -8.85
CA LYS A 142 -9.01 4.94 -9.96
C LYS A 142 -8.35 6.31 -10.04
N ARG A 143 -7.98 6.89 -8.89
CA ARG A 143 -7.38 8.23 -8.82
C ARG A 143 -5.92 8.23 -9.28
N ASP A 144 -5.19 7.15 -9.02
CA ASP A 144 -3.78 7.03 -9.40
C ASP A 144 -3.62 6.12 -10.63
N LYS A 145 -4.63 6.16 -11.50
CA LYS A 145 -4.70 5.39 -12.74
C LYS A 145 -3.41 5.53 -13.55
N GLU A 146 -2.88 6.74 -13.68
CA GLU A 146 -1.61 6.99 -14.39
C GLU A 146 -0.41 6.28 -13.77
N GLY A 147 -0.35 6.20 -12.43
CA GLY A 147 0.71 5.48 -11.72
C GLY A 147 0.61 3.97 -11.94
N LEU A 148 -0.61 3.43 -11.93
CA LEU A 148 -0.87 2.01 -12.19
C LEU A 148 -0.66 1.65 -13.66
N GLU A 149 -1.02 2.53 -14.59
CA GLU A 149 -0.76 2.37 -16.03
C GLU A 149 0.74 2.32 -16.30
N LYS A 150 1.55 3.15 -15.63
CA LYS A 150 3.02 3.05 -15.73
C LYS A 150 3.56 1.71 -15.25
N ILE A 151 3.01 1.15 -14.17
CA ILE A 151 3.39 -0.17 -13.66
C ILE A 151 2.98 -1.26 -14.67
N GLN A 152 1.80 -1.15 -15.26
CA GLN A 152 1.32 -2.05 -16.30
C GLN A 152 2.19 -1.98 -17.56
N ASP A 153 2.53 -0.79 -18.02
CA ASP A 153 3.39 -0.56 -19.18
C ASP A 153 4.80 -1.12 -18.94
N ASP A 154 5.37 -0.92 -17.75
CA ASP A 154 6.66 -1.49 -17.38
C ASP A 154 6.61 -3.02 -17.35
N LEU A 155 5.53 -3.62 -16.83
CA LEU A 155 5.31 -5.07 -16.87
C LEU A 155 5.27 -5.58 -18.32
N VAL A 156 4.44 -4.97 -19.17
CA VAL A 156 4.33 -5.34 -20.59
C VAL A 156 5.68 -5.20 -21.30
N ASN A 157 6.42 -4.12 -21.04
CA ASN A 157 7.74 -3.91 -21.60
C ASN A 157 8.76 -4.96 -21.14
N LYS A 158 8.73 -5.35 -19.86
CA LYS A 158 9.59 -6.42 -19.33
C LYS A 158 9.25 -7.77 -19.96
N MET A 159 7.97 -8.11 -20.09
CA MET A 159 7.53 -9.32 -20.77
C MET A 159 7.96 -9.33 -22.24
N ASN A 160 7.77 -8.22 -22.96
CA ASN A 160 8.19 -8.07 -24.36
C ASN A 160 9.70 -8.23 -24.53
N ARG A 161 10.50 -7.61 -23.65
CA ARG A 161 11.97 -7.76 -23.65
C ARG A 161 12.41 -9.19 -23.37
N ALA A 162 11.74 -9.90 -22.45
CA ALA A 162 12.03 -11.30 -22.15
C ALA A 162 11.70 -12.24 -23.32
N MET A 163 10.65 -11.92 -24.08
CA MET A 163 10.24 -12.69 -25.26
C MET A 163 11.15 -12.47 -26.47
N MET A 164 11.73 -11.28 -26.63
CA MET A 164 12.57 -10.97 -27.80
C MET A 164 13.93 -11.68 -27.75
N LYS A 165 14.27 -12.34 -28.85
CA LYS A 165 15.60 -12.88 -29.08
C LYS A 165 16.58 -11.71 -29.22
N ARG A 166 17.45 -11.47 -28.22
CA ARG A 166 18.61 -10.58 -28.39
C ARG A 166 19.43 -11.09 -29.57
N SER A 167 19.50 -10.30 -30.65
CA SER A 167 20.45 -10.54 -31.74
C SER A 167 21.85 -10.52 -31.13
N GLN A 168 22.57 -11.64 -31.27
CA GLN A 168 24.02 -11.68 -31.11
C GLN A 168 24.67 -11.10 -32.36
#